data_AF-A0A0L6TCQ3-F1
#
_entry.id   AF-A0A0L6TCQ3-F1
#
_cell.length_a   1.000
_cell.length_b   1.000
_cell.length_c   1.000
_cell.angle_alpha   90.00
_cell.angle_beta   90.00
_cell.angle_gamma   90.00
#
_symmetry.space_group_name_H-M   'P 1'
#
loop_
_entity.id
_entity.type
_entity.pdbx_description
1 polymer ?
#
loop_
_entity_poly.entity_id
_entity_poly.type
_entity_poly.pdbx_seq_one_letter_code
_entity_poly.pdbx_strand_id
1 'polypeptide(L)'
;RLVLDAYRLSLATGSMSAASDYMEMAQLALQAGLPAEAKQVVDKAFAANLLCTCNEAERHKRLRDLVAKKMAEEKAARPEADKQAAADKDGTALVNAGFNLVFEGQAAKGLAMMQQGIAKGGMKRPEDAKLRLAIAQLNAGDAAKAQATLKTVGGADGTADLARLWALHARRKS
;
A
#
# COMPACT_ATOMS: atom_id res chain seq x y z
N ARG A 1 -1.43 11.94 3.77
CA ARG A 1 -0.46 10.81 3.65
C ARG A 1 -0.76 9.72 4.66
N LEU A 2 -0.70 9.99 5.97
CA LEU A 2 -0.95 8.99 7.02
C LEU A 2 -2.40 8.55 7.07
N VAL A 3 -3.33 9.34 6.53
CA VAL A 3 -4.73 8.92 6.31
C VAL A 3 -4.80 7.61 5.54
N LEU A 4 -4.03 7.46 4.44
CA LEU A 4 -4.00 6.19 3.70
C LEU A 4 -3.40 5.07 4.54
N ASP A 5 -2.33 5.34 5.30
CA ASP A 5 -1.73 4.35 6.21
C ASP A 5 -2.68 3.91 7.35
N ALA A 6 -3.51 4.81 7.85
CA ALA A 6 -4.58 4.51 8.80
C ALA A 6 -5.71 3.67 8.17
N TYR A 7 -6.09 3.97 6.92
CA TYR A 7 -7.02 3.13 6.17
C TYR A 7 -6.47 1.72 5.94
N ARG A 8 -5.18 1.57 5.64
CA ARG A 8 -4.54 0.24 5.51
C ARG A 8 -4.70 -0.59 6.79
N LEU A 9 -4.48 0.03 7.95
CA LEU A 9 -4.66 -0.64 9.24
C LEU A 9 -6.15 -0.98 9.48
N SER A 10 -7.05 -0.06 9.14
CA SER A 10 -8.50 -0.28 9.25
C SER A 10 -8.96 -1.44 8.36
N LEU A 11 -8.46 -1.52 7.13
CA LEU A 11 -8.73 -2.63 6.20
C LEU A 11 -8.21 -3.97 6.74
N ALA A 12 -7.00 -3.97 7.33
CA ALA A 12 -6.34 -5.16 7.86
C ALA A 12 -7.01 -5.68 9.15
N THR A 13 -7.55 -4.78 9.96
CA THR A 13 -8.28 -5.11 11.20
C THR A 13 -9.75 -5.43 10.96
N GLY A 14 -10.26 -5.19 9.74
CA GLY A 14 -11.68 -5.39 9.41
C GLY A 14 -12.59 -4.28 9.94
N SER A 15 -12.02 -3.12 10.29
CA SER A 15 -12.76 -1.99 10.88
C SER A 15 -13.48 -1.11 9.84
N MET A 16 -13.22 -1.33 8.55
CA MET A 16 -13.93 -0.65 7.46
C MET A 16 -15.27 -1.36 7.20
N SER A 17 -16.37 -0.61 7.24
CA SER A 17 -17.72 -1.18 7.12
C SER A 17 -18.62 -0.44 6.13
N ALA A 18 -18.33 0.82 5.80
CA ALA A 18 -19.11 1.58 4.84
C ALA A 18 -18.47 1.52 3.44
N ALA A 19 -19.31 1.47 2.40
CA ALA A 19 -18.85 1.55 1.00
C ALA A 19 -17.95 2.76 0.75
N SER A 20 -18.28 3.90 1.37
CA SER A 20 -17.49 5.14 1.30
C SER A 20 -16.06 4.98 1.80
N ASP A 21 -15.81 4.16 2.82
CA ASP A 21 -14.46 3.94 3.35
C ASP A 21 -13.55 3.29 2.28
N TYR A 22 -14.09 2.29 1.57
CA TYR A 22 -13.37 1.57 0.52
C TYR A 22 -13.15 2.47 -0.70
N MET A 23 -14.15 3.29 -1.05
CA MET A 23 -14.03 4.25 -2.15
C MET A 23 -12.96 5.30 -1.87
N GLU A 24 -12.97 5.90 -0.67
CA GLU A 24 -12.00 6.90 -0.25
C GLU A 24 -10.59 6.30 -0.22
N MET A 25 -10.42 5.12 0.40
CA MET A 25 -9.12 4.44 0.43
C MET A 25 -8.60 4.14 -0.97
N ALA A 26 -9.45 3.66 -1.89
CA ALA A 26 -9.04 3.39 -3.27
C ALA A 26 -8.61 4.67 -4.01
N GLN A 27 -9.33 5.77 -3.82
CA GLN A 27 -8.97 7.06 -4.44
C GLN A 27 -7.66 7.62 -3.88
N LEU A 28 -7.45 7.53 -2.56
CA LEU A 28 -6.19 7.92 -1.92
C LEU A 28 -5.02 7.06 -2.41
N ALA A 29 -5.21 5.75 -2.60
CA ALA A 29 -4.20 4.87 -3.17
C ALA A 29 -3.87 5.23 -4.63
N LEU A 30 -4.87 5.52 -5.46
CA LEU A 30 -4.66 6.01 -6.82
C LEU A 30 -3.87 7.33 -6.85
N GLN A 31 -4.22 8.29 -5.99
CA GLN A 31 -3.51 9.56 -5.90
C GLN A 31 -2.06 9.38 -5.44
N ALA A 32 -1.80 8.37 -4.60
CA ALA A 32 -0.46 8.00 -4.17
C ALA A 32 0.34 7.21 -5.21
N GLY A 33 -0.21 6.94 -6.40
CA GLY A 33 0.44 6.12 -7.43
C GLY A 33 0.48 4.63 -7.09
N LEU A 34 -0.50 4.16 -6.29
CA LEU A 34 -0.58 2.78 -5.80
C LEU A 34 -1.80 2.03 -6.36
N PRO A 35 -1.91 1.84 -7.69
CA PRO A 35 -3.09 1.26 -8.31
C PRO A 35 -3.31 -0.21 -7.94
N ALA A 36 -2.25 -0.97 -7.62
CA ALA A 36 -2.36 -2.36 -7.18
C ALA A 36 -3.12 -2.46 -5.84
N GLU A 37 -2.80 -1.57 -4.90
CA GLU A 37 -3.51 -1.48 -3.64
C GLU A 37 -4.96 -1.02 -3.84
N ALA A 38 -5.18 0.00 -4.67
CA ALA A 38 -6.53 0.45 -5.01
C ALA A 38 -7.39 -0.70 -5.57
N LYS A 39 -6.80 -1.55 -6.41
CA LYS A 39 -7.47 -2.74 -6.96
C LYS A 39 -7.86 -3.72 -5.87
N GLN A 40 -6.94 -4.07 -4.98
CA GLN A 40 -7.25 -4.99 -3.88
C GLN A 40 -8.37 -4.46 -2.98
N VAL A 41 -8.39 -3.15 -2.68
CA VAL A 41 -9.43 -2.51 -1.87
C VAL A 41 -10.80 -2.61 -2.55
N VAL A 42 -10.86 -2.22 -3.83
CA VAL A 42 -12.10 -2.26 -4.62
C VAL A 42 -12.61 -3.69 -4.77
N ASP A 43 -11.73 -4.64 -5.12
CA ASP A 43 -12.10 -6.06 -5.24
C ASP A 43 -12.66 -6.62 -3.92
N LYS A 44 -12.02 -6.30 -2.78
CA LYS A 44 -12.48 -6.73 -1.46
C LYS A 44 -13.86 -6.15 -1.12
N ALA A 45 -14.12 -4.91 -1.50
CA ALA A 45 -15.41 -4.26 -1.25
C ALA A 45 -16.54 -4.85 -2.11
N PHE A 46 -16.26 -5.20 -3.37
CA PHE A 46 -17.21 -5.95 -4.22
C PHE A 46 -17.45 -7.36 -3.68
N ALA A 47 -16.40 -8.08 -3.28
CA ALA A 47 -16.53 -9.42 -2.70
C ALA A 47 -17.33 -9.42 -1.38
N ALA A 48 -17.26 -8.33 -0.61
CA ALA A 48 -18.05 -8.12 0.60
C ALA A 48 -19.48 -7.61 0.34
N ASN A 49 -19.90 -7.48 -0.94
CA ASN A 49 -21.17 -6.86 -1.36
C ASN A 49 -21.39 -5.42 -0.86
N LEU A 50 -20.32 -4.73 -0.44
CA LEU A 50 -20.36 -3.32 -0.02
C LEU A 50 -20.39 -2.38 -1.23
N LEU A 51 -19.66 -2.73 -2.29
CA LEU A 51 -19.83 -2.12 -3.60
C LEU A 51 -20.82 -2.99 -4.39
N CYS A 52 -22.04 -2.49 -4.54
CA CYS A 52 -23.17 -3.24 -5.08
C CYS A 52 -23.62 -2.76 -6.46
N THR A 53 -24.42 -3.61 -7.13
CA THR A 53 -25.39 -3.22 -8.16
C THR A 53 -26.61 -2.56 -7.49
N CYS A 54 -26.38 -1.44 -6.84
CA CYS A 54 -27.38 -0.62 -6.14
C CYS A 54 -27.49 0.75 -6.81
N ASN A 55 -28.19 1.72 -6.20
CA ASN A 55 -28.34 3.06 -6.78
C ASN A 55 -27.00 3.75 -7.11
N GLU A 56 -25.91 3.37 -6.45
CA GLU A 56 -24.55 3.86 -6.74
C GLU A 56 -23.72 2.94 -7.66
N ALA A 57 -24.32 1.93 -8.30
CA ALA A 57 -23.63 0.94 -9.13
C ALA A 57 -22.74 1.58 -10.21
N GLU A 58 -23.26 2.60 -10.90
CA GLU A 58 -22.50 3.31 -11.94
C GLU A 58 -21.31 4.08 -11.37
N ARG A 59 -21.40 4.56 -10.13
CA ARG A 59 -20.29 5.23 -9.44
C ARG A 59 -19.22 4.20 -9.05
N HIS A 60 -19.63 3.05 -8.50
CA HIS A 60 -18.73 1.96 -8.12
C HIS A 60 -18.02 1.37 -9.35
N LYS A 61 -18.76 1.18 -10.44
CA LYS A 61 -18.23 0.71 -11.73
C LYS A 61 -17.18 1.67 -12.29
N ARG A 62 -17.48 2.98 -12.31
CA ARG A 62 -16.52 4.01 -12.74
C ARG A 62 -15.21 3.97 -11.94
N LEU A 63 -15.27 3.75 -10.63
CA LEU A 63 -14.06 3.60 -9.81
C LEU A 63 -13.27 2.33 -10.21
N ARG A 64 -13.95 1.20 -10.39
CA ARG A 64 -13.30 -0.05 -10.83
C ARG A 64 -12.63 0.09 -12.20
N ASP A 65 -13.30 0.74 -13.15
CA ASP A 65 -12.77 1.00 -14.50
C ASP A 65 -11.56 1.95 -14.45
N LEU A 66 -11.61 2.98 -13.61
CA LEU A 66 -10.48 3.88 -13.38
C LEU A 66 -9.27 3.13 -12.81
N VAL A 67 -9.48 2.26 -11.82
CA VAL A 67 -8.40 1.43 -11.25
C VAL A 67 -7.81 0.50 -12.31
N ALA A 68 -8.64 -0.15 -13.12
CA ALA A 68 -8.17 -1.01 -14.21
C ALA A 68 -7.34 -0.24 -15.24
N LYS A 69 -7.78 0.97 -15.62
CA LYS A 69 -7.01 1.87 -16.49
C LYS A 69 -5.66 2.24 -15.87
N LYS A 70 -5.63 2.61 -14.59
CA LYS A 70 -4.39 2.98 -13.89
C LYS A 70 -3.40 1.82 -13.74
N MET A 71 -3.90 0.60 -13.53
CA MET A 71 -3.09 -0.62 -13.57
C MET A 71 -2.45 -0.85 -14.95
N ALA A 72 -3.20 -0.63 -16.04
CA ALA A 72 -2.69 -0.79 -17.39
C ALA A 72 -1.63 0.27 -17.74
N GLU A 73 -1.87 1.54 -17.37
CA GLU A 73 -0.92 2.65 -17.53
C GLU A 73 0.39 2.38 -16.78
N GLU A 74 0.29 1.95 -15.52
CA GLU A 74 1.44 1.63 -14.68
C GLU A 74 2.26 0.47 -15.27
N LYS A 75 1.59 -0.61 -15.69
CA LYS A 75 2.26 -1.78 -16.29
C LYS A 75 3.01 -1.41 -17.57
N ALA A 76 2.44 -0.53 -18.39
CA ALA A 76 3.07 -0.07 -19.62
C ALA A 76 4.29 0.82 -19.35
N ALA A 77 4.23 1.69 -18.33
CA ALA A 77 5.30 2.61 -17.97
C ALA A 77 6.44 1.95 -17.16
N ARG A 78 6.16 0.82 -16.49
CA ARG A 78 7.06 0.19 -15.52
C ARG A 78 8.49 -0.08 -16.00
N PRO A 79 8.75 -0.61 -17.22
CA PRO A 79 10.12 -0.90 -17.64
C PRO A 79 11.04 0.32 -17.62
N GLU A 80 10.50 1.50 -17.96
CA GLU A 80 11.24 2.75 -17.94
C GLU A 80 11.25 3.36 -16.53
N ALA A 81 10.12 3.30 -15.82
CA ALA A 81 10.04 3.79 -14.44
C ALA A 81 11.00 3.06 -13.49
N ASP A 82 11.14 1.73 -13.62
CA ASP A 82 12.07 0.93 -12.80
C ASP A 82 13.53 1.32 -13.06
N LYS A 83 13.91 1.60 -14.31
CA LYS A 83 15.25 2.08 -14.66
C LYS A 83 15.52 3.46 -14.07
N GLN A 84 14.57 4.38 -14.20
CA GLN A 84 14.68 5.73 -13.65
C GLN A 84 14.77 5.70 -12.13
N ALA A 85 13.94 4.89 -11.46
CA ALA A 85 13.98 4.70 -10.01
C ALA A 85 15.33 4.12 -9.53
N ALA A 86 15.91 3.20 -10.30
CA ALA A 86 17.23 2.65 -10.02
C ALA A 86 18.34 3.71 -10.17
N ALA A 87 18.21 4.66 -11.09
CA ALA A 87 19.18 5.74 -11.32
C ALA A 87 18.99 6.97 -10.41
N ASP A 88 17.81 7.15 -9.81
CA ASP A 88 17.51 8.27 -8.91
C ASP A 88 18.47 8.28 -7.69
N LYS A 89 18.77 9.46 -7.17
CA LYS A 89 19.50 9.65 -5.90
C LYS A 89 18.60 9.38 -4.69
N ASP A 90 17.29 9.51 -4.86
CA ASP A 90 16.27 9.29 -3.84
C ASP A 90 15.63 7.89 -3.98
N GLY A 91 15.45 7.20 -2.86
CA GLY A 91 14.88 5.85 -2.82
C GLY A 91 13.36 5.75 -2.94
N THR A 92 12.63 6.86 -2.95
CA THR A 92 11.15 6.89 -2.89
C THR A 92 10.51 6.13 -4.05
N ALA A 93 11.04 6.29 -5.27
CA ALA A 93 10.50 5.64 -6.44
C ALA A 93 10.62 4.11 -6.36
N LEU A 94 11.76 3.60 -5.88
CA LEU A 94 11.97 2.17 -5.62
C LEU A 94 11.02 1.63 -4.54
N VAL A 95 10.82 2.39 -3.46
CA VAL A 95 9.89 1.99 -2.40
C VAL A 95 8.45 1.90 -2.92
N ASN A 96 8.00 2.88 -3.70
CA ASN A 96 6.63 2.88 -4.25
C ASN A 96 6.44 1.77 -5.30
N ALA A 97 7.39 1.59 -6.22
CA ALA A 97 7.34 0.53 -7.22
C ALA A 97 7.36 -0.86 -6.57
N GLY A 98 8.23 -1.05 -5.57
CA GLY A 98 8.30 -2.27 -4.77
C GLY A 98 7.01 -2.55 -4.00
N PHE A 99 6.36 -1.51 -3.44
CA PHE A 99 5.08 -1.67 -2.77
C PHE A 99 3.99 -2.14 -3.74
N ASN A 100 3.87 -1.55 -4.93
CA ASN A 100 2.92 -2.01 -5.96
C ASN A 100 3.16 -3.47 -6.35
N LEU A 101 4.43 -3.88 -6.54
CA LEU A 101 4.78 -5.27 -6.84
C LEU A 101 4.27 -6.24 -5.77
N VAL A 102 4.37 -5.88 -4.49
CA VAL A 102 3.86 -6.74 -3.40
C VAL A 102 2.34 -6.92 -3.52
N PHE A 103 1.59 -5.83 -3.73
CA PHE A 103 0.13 -5.89 -3.89
C PHE A 103 -0.32 -6.58 -5.21
N GLU A 104 0.57 -6.69 -6.19
CA GLU A 104 0.37 -7.51 -7.40
C GLU A 104 0.69 -9.00 -7.22
N GLY A 105 1.14 -9.41 -6.02
CA GLY A 105 1.53 -10.78 -5.73
C GLY A 105 3.00 -11.10 -6.04
N GLN A 106 3.79 -10.13 -6.50
CA GLN A 106 5.23 -10.27 -6.72
C GLN A 106 6.03 -9.92 -5.46
N ALA A 107 5.66 -10.54 -4.33
CA ALA A 107 6.14 -10.17 -3.00
C ALA A 107 7.68 -10.17 -2.87
N ALA A 108 8.37 -11.22 -3.33
CA ALA A 108 9.82 -11.32 -3.23
C ALA A 108 10.53 -10.17 -3.96
N LYS A 109 10.15 -9.90 -5.22
CA LYS A 109 10.70 -8.81 -6.03
C LYS A 109 10.38 -7.45 -5.41
N GLY A 110 9.13 -7.26 -4.98
CA GLY A 110 8.70 -6.00 -4.39
C GLY A 110 9.41 -5.67 -3.09
N LEU A 111 9.53 -6.64 -2.16
CA LEU A 111 10.26 -6.45 -0.91
C LEU A 111 11.74 -6.13 -1.13
N ALA A 112 12.41 -6.82 -2.07
CA ALA A 112 13.80 -6.53 -2.41
C ALA A 112 13.97 -5.08 -2.93
N MET A 113 13.08 -4.64 -3.81
CA MET A 113 13.09 -3.29 -4.35
C MET A 113 12.84 -2.22 -3.28
N MET A 114 11.90 -2.46 -2.35
CA MET A 114 11.64 -1.56 -1.23
C MET A 114 12.87 -1.44 -0.30
N GLN A 115 13.51 -2.57 0.01
CA GLN A 115 14.73 -2.59 0.81
C GLN A 115 15.87 -1.84 0.13
N GLN A 116 16.03 -1.99 -1.18
CA GLN A 116 17.00 -1.24 -1.98
C GLN A 116 16.72 0.27 -1.92
N GLY A 117 15.46 0.68 -2.07
CA GLY A 117 15.08 2.10 -1.93
C GLY A 117 15.38 2.66 -0.55
N ILE A 118 15.07 1.91 0.51
CA ILE A 118 15.39 2.33 1.88
C ILE A 118 16.90 2.43 2.11
N ALA A 119 17.69 1.48 1.62
CA ALA A 119 19.15 1.51 1.72
C ALA A 119 19.77 2.67 0.93
N LYS A 120 19.17 3.04 -0.22
CA LYS A 120 19.60 4.20 -1.01
C LYS A 120 19.41 5.53 -0.26
N GLY A 121 18.39 5.64 0.58
CA GLY A 121 18.14 6.85 1.38
C GLY A 121 17.64 8.03 0.54
N GLY A 122 17.97 9.25 0.94
CA GLY A 122 17.58 10.50 0.25
C GLY A 122 16.14 10.96 0.51
N MET A 123 15.27 10.05 0.95
CA MET A 123 13.85 10.28 1.15
C MET A 123 13.57 11.37 2.19
N LYS A 124 12.64 12.28 1.85
CA LYS A 124 12.08 13.25 2.81
C LYS A 124 11.37 12.60 3.99
N ARG A 125 10.92 11.34 3.83
CA ARG A 125 10.10 10.60 4.82
C ARG A 125 10.55 9.14 4.92
N PRO A 126 11.73 8.87 5.48
CA PRO A 126 12.26 7.52 5.58
C PRO A 126 11.42 6.62 6.50
N GLU A 127 10.79 7.20 7.53
CA GLU A 127 9.92 6.45 8.46
C GLU A 127 8.64 5.95 7.79
N ASP A 128 8.04 6.74 6.89
CA ASP A 128 6.91 6.29 6.07
C ASP A 128 7.31 5.10 5.17
N ALA A 129 8.53 5.12 4.61
CA ALA A 129 9.04 4.01 3.80
C ALA A 129 9.22 2.72 4.61
N LYS A 130 9.78 2.82 5.83
CA LYS A 130 9.91 1.67 6.74
C LYS A 130 8.53 1.12 7.17
N LEU A 131 7.58 2.01 7.49
CA LEU A 131 6.22 1.61 7.81
C LEU A 131 5.60 0.81 6.66
N ARG A 132 5.71 1.31 5.42
CA ARG A 132 5.21 0.61 4.23
C ARG A 132 5.93 -0.70 3.97
N LEU A 133 7.25 -0.77 4.19
CA LEU A 133 7.99 -2.04 4.08
C LEU A 133 7.43 -3.08 5.05
N ALA A 134 7.12 -2.70 6.29
CA ALA A 134 6.52 -3.62 7.25
C ALA A 134 5.12 -4.08 6.82
N ILE A 135 4.28 -3.17 6.30
CA ILE A 135 2.96 -3.52 5.76
C ILE A 135 3.09 -4.51 4.60
N ALA A 136 4.05 -4.28 3.69
CA ALA A 136 4.35 -5.20 2.61
C ALA A 136 4.82 -6.57 3.11
N GLN A 137 5.65 -6.62 4.16
CA GLN A 137 6.08 -7.88 4.79
C GLN A 137 4.88 -8.65 5.36
N LEU A 138 3.93 -7.96 6.00
CA LEU A 138 2.68 -8.58 6.48
C LEU A 138 1.78 -9.09 5.35
N ASN A 139 1.71 -8.36 4.24
CA ASN A 139 0.99 -8.79 3.05
C ASN A 139 1.64 -10.04 2.42
N ALA A 140 2.97 -10.11 2.44
CA ALA A 140 3.75 -11.28 2.02
C ALA A 140 3.73 -12.46 3.02
N GLY A 141 3.07 -12.32 4.17
CA GLY A 141 2.98 -13.36 5.20
C GLY A 141 4.15 -13.44 6.17
N ASP A 142 5.13 -12.54 6.09
CA ASP A 142 6.31 -12.53 6.95
C ASP A 142 6.11 -11.64 8.19
N ALA A 143 5.30 -12.14 9.13
CA ALA A 143 4.95 -11.42 10.35
C ALA A 143 6.16 -11.14 11.27
N ALA A 144 7.13 -12.06 11.32
CA ALA A 144 8.33 -11.90 12.14
C ALA A 144 9.20 -10.74 11.63
N LYS A 145 9.45 -10.68 10.32
CA LYS A 145 10.22 -9.58 9.72
C LYS A 145 9.47 -8.26 9.79
N ALA A 146 8.14 -8.28 9.61
CA ALA A 146 7.31 -7.09 9.82
C ALA A 146 7.47 -6.52 11.22
N GLN A 147 7.39 -7.35 12.26
CA GLN A 147 7.60 -6.89 13.64
C GLN A 147 8.99 -6.31 13.86
N ALA A 148 10.03 -6.91 13.28
CA ALA A 148 11.38 -6.37 13.35
C ALA A 148 11.46 -4.98 12.70
N THR A 149 10.91 -4.82 11.49
CA THR A 149 10.88 -3.53 10.78
C THR A 149 10.08 -2.48 11.57
N LEU A 150 8.90 -2.82 12.10
CA LEU A 150 8.03 -1.88 12.82
C LEU A 150 8.70 -1.30 14.08
N LYS A 151 9.56 -2.07 14.76
CA LYS A 151 10.34 -1.57 15.91
C LYS A 151 11.33 -0.46 15.53
N THR A 152 11.71 -0.38 14.25
CA THR A 152 12.65 0.63 13.74
C THR A 152 11.97 1.91 13.25
N VAL A 153 10.63 1.92 13.22
CA VAL A 153 9.84 3.05 12.74
C VAL A 153 9.68 4.08 13.87
N GLY A 154 10.23 5.27 13.67
CA GLY A 154 10.15 6.42 14.56
C GLY A 154 9.27 7.55 14.00
N GLY A 155 9.54 8.77 14.47
CA GLY A 155 8.82 9.99 14.09
C GLY A 155 7.81 10.45 15.15
N ALA A 156 7.62 11.78 15.23
CA ALA A 156 6.71 12.43 16.18
C ALA A 156 5.39 12.90 15.52
N ASP A 157 5.19 12.59 14.24
CA ASP A 157 4.07 13.04 13.42
C ASP A 157 2.98 11.98 13.25
N GLY A 158 2.99 10.95 14.10
CA GLY A 158 2.04 9.83 14.12
C GLY A 158 2.53 8.55 13.43
N THR A 159 3.63 8.57 12.67
CA THR A 159 4.16 7.38 11.99
C THR A 159 4.58 6.29 12.98
N ALA A 160 5.23 6.66 14.09
CA ALA A 160 5.59 5.73 15.17
C ALA A 160 4.36 5.11 15.84
N ASP A 161 3.29 5.89 16.05
CA ASP A 161 2.05 5.39 16.67
C ASP A 161 1.37 4.37 15.76
N LEU A 162 1.28 4.66 14.46
CA LEU A 162 0.78 3.70 13.46
C LEU A 162 1.64 2.43 13.43
N ALA A 163 2.97 2.54 13.52
CA ALA A 163 3.84 1.37 13.57
C ALA A 163 3.59 0.49 14.80
N ARG A 164 3.35 1.09 15.98
CA ARG A 164 2.99 0.34 17.20
C ARG A 164 1.65 -0.39 17.02
N LEU A 165 0.65 0.26 16.42
CA LEU A 165 -0.64 -0.37 16.14
C LEU A 165 -0.51 -1.55 15.16
N TRP A 166 0.27 -1.38 14.09
CA TRP A 166 0.61 -2.47 13.17
C TRP A 166 1.36 -3.62 13.85
N ALA A 167 2.25 -3.31 14.80
CA ALA A 167 3.00 -4.35 15.53
C ALA A 167 2.08 -5.17 16.43
N LEU A 168 1.06 -4.56 17.04
CA LEU A 168 0.02 -5.26 17.78
C LEU A 168 -0.83 -6.16 16.86
N HIS A 169 -1.22 -5.66 15.68
CA HIS A 169 -1.94 -6.46 14.69
C HIS A 169 -1.10 -7.66 14.21
N ALA A 170 0.18 -7.45 13.89
CA ALA A 170 1.10 -8.49 13.43
C ALA A 170 1.24 -9.65 14.43
N ARG A 171 1.27 -9.36 15.74
CA ARG A 171 1.34 -10.39 16.80
C ARG A 171 0.09 -11.25 16.91
N ARG A 172 -1.08 -10.76 16.49
CA ARG A 172 -2.33 -11.54 16.53
C ARG A 172 -2.45 -12.50 15.34
N LYS A 173 -1.69 -12.27 14.27
CA LYS A 173 -1.74 -13.03 13.02
C LYS A 173 -0.70 -14.17 12.97
N SER A 174 0.33 -14.09 13.83
CA SER A 174 1.33 -15.15 14.07
C SER A 174 0.79 -16.21 15.01
#